data_AF-A0A843WWX0-F1
#
_entry.id   AF-A0A843WWX0-F1
#
_cell.length_a   1.000
_cell.length_b   1.000
_cell.length_c   1.000
_cell.angle_alpha   90.00
_cell.angle_beta   90.00
_cell.angle_gamma   90.00
#
_symmetry.space_group_name_H-M   'P 1'
#
loop_
_entity.id
_entity.type
_entity.pdbx_description
1 polymer ?
#
loop_
_entity_poly.entity_id
_entity_poly.type
_entity_poly.pdbx_seq_one_letter_code
_entity_poly.pdbx_strand_id
1 'polypeptide(L)'
;MRVVQEKPWFVAVAGALVIAGAFLISSFARSGDRAILCSLGTYSLSSSSGGGFGTPDASTGAQLAETVLHYATTGVTPQQSRPEIRISFDVLRQRGPCNFLVFGLGHDSLMWSAFNAGGTTLFLEEDPKWVQTVLKDDATHTLRAKTVRYPTQLQQADELLRSYRSEPKCLPPGAFLKGNRGCRLALADLPEEVYEREWDLIMIDAPRGYFNEAPGRMGAIYSAAVMARNRRGEGDTHVFLHDVDRRVEKTFAMEFLCKRYLVKGTGRLWHFRIPSVRDEAANSTRTGGFC
;
A
#
# COMPACT_ATOMS: atom_id res chain seq x y z
N MET A 1 -45.86 71.91 17.85
CA MET A 1 -45.19 71.15 16.77
C MET A 1 -43.69 71.29 16.97
N ARG A 2 -42.97 70.21 17.35
CA ARG A 2 -41.51 70.24 17.52
C ARG A 2 -40.87 69.73 16.24
N VAL A 3 -40.12 70.61 15.57
CA VAL A 3 -39.28 70.28 14.41
C VAL A 3 -38.08 69.49 14.94
N VAL A 4 -37.91 68.26 14.44
CA VAL A 4 -36.74 67.43 14.73
C VAL A 4 -35.57 67.95 13.89
N GLN A 5 -34.54 68.41 14.58
CA GLN A 5 -33.30 68.89 13.97
C GLN A 5 -32.43 67.67 13.63
N GLU A 6 -32.37 67.30 12.36
CA GLU A 6 -31.51 66.21 11.89
C GLU A 6 -30.04 66.61 12.04
N LYS A 7 -29.30 65.82 12.84
CA LYS A 7 -27.87 66.07 13.09
C LYS A 7 -27.05 65.51 11.92
N PRO A 8 -26.29 66.35 11.18
CA PRO A 8 -25.60 65.99 9.93
C PRO A 8 -24.48 64.95 10.11
N TRP A 9 -24.09 64.63 11.34
CA TRP A 9 -23.03 63.66 11.62
C TRP A 9 -23.44 62.20 11.30
N PHE A 10 -24.73 61.86 11.38
CA PHE A 10 -25.20 60.50 11.10
C PHE A 10 -25.04 60.12 9.62
N VAL A 11 -25.26 61.08 8.72
CA VAL A 11 -25.04 60.89 7.27
C VAL A 11 -23.55 60.73 6.96
N ALA A 12 -22.68 61.49 7.66
CA ALA A 12 -21.23 61.39 7.50
C ALA A 12 -20.69 60.04 7.98
N VAL A 13 -21.18 59.51 9.11
CA VAL A 13 -20.77 58.20 9.64
C VAL A 13 -21.26 57.05 8.75
N ALA A 14 -22.50 57.13 8.25
CA ALA A 14 -23.03 56.14 7.31
C ALA A 14 -22.22 56.13 6.00
N GLY A 15 -21.84 57.31 5.48
CA GLY A 15 -20.97 57.42 4.30
C GLY A 15 -19.58 56.80 4.50
N ALA A 16 -18.95 57.04 5.66
CA ALA A 16 -17.63 56.50 5.96
C ALA A 16 -17.61 54.96 6.05
N LEU A 17 -18.67 54.35 6.59
CA LEU A 17 -18.78 52.89 6.71
C LEU A 17 -18.99 52.21 5.34
N VAL A 18 -19.74 52.82 4.42
CA VAL A 18 -19.92 52.30 3.06
C VAL A 18 -18.61 52.34 2.26
N ILE A 19 -17.84 53.43 2.40
CA ILE A 19 -16.54 53.57 1.73
C ILE A 19 -15.54 52.54 2.28
N ALA A 20 -15.47 52.36 3.60
CA ALA A 20 -14.60 51.36 4.22
C ALA A 20 -14.97 49.92 3.80
N GLY A 21 -16.26 49.60 3.70
CA GLY A 21 -16.74 48.31 3.20
C GLY A 21 -16.36 48.04 1.74
N ALA A 22 -16.44 49.05 0.86
CA ALA A 22 -16.04 48.93 -0.54
C ALA A 22 -14.52 48.71 -0.71
N PHE A 23 -13.69 49.33 0.14
CA PHE A 23 -12.24 49.09 0.14
C PHE A 23 -11.87 47.69 0.65
N LEU A 24 -12.60 47.13 1.62
CA LEU A 24 -12.37 45.77 2.09
C LEU A 24 -12.74 44.72 1.02
N ILE A 25 -13.90 44.87 0.35
CA ILE A 25 -14.34 43.95 -0.71
C ILE A 25 -13.39 43.96 -1.92
N SER A 26 -12.87 45.13 -2.30
CA SER A 26 -11.88 45.24 -3.39
C SER A 26 -10.51 44.66 -3.04
N SER A 27 -10.13 44.63 -1.76
CA SER A 27 -8.89 43.95 -1.31
C SER A 27 -9.00 42.42 -1.41
N PHE A 28 -10.18 41.85 -1.13
CA PHE A 28 -10.42 40.41 -1.30
C PHE A 28 -10.54 40.00 -2.77
N ALA A 29 -11.16 40.83 -3.62
CA ALA A 29 -11.26 40.56 -5.05
C ALA A 29 -9.90 40.61 -5.78
N ARG A 30 -8.97 41.47 -5.35
CA ARG A 30 -7.60 41.52 -5.92
C ARG A 30 -6.67 40.40 -5.44
N SER A 31 -7.06 39.65 -4.40
CA SER A 31 -6.26 38.53 -3.90
C SER A 31 -6.60 37.19 -4.58
N GLY A 32 -7.63 37.16 -5.43
CA GLY A 32 -8.08 35.97 -6.17
C GLY A 32 -7.38 35.72 -7.51
N ASP A 33 -6.71 36.72 -8.10
CA ASP A 33 -6.08 36.62 -9.43
C ASP A 33 -4.55 36.50 -9.40
N ARG A 34 -4.00 35.91 -8.34
CA ARG A 34 -2.61 35.42 -8.32
C ARG A 34 -2.57 33.90 -8.38
N ALA A 35 -3.34 33.34 -9.30
CA ALA A 35 -3.00 32.06 -9.90
C ALA A 35 -1.68 32.23 -10.67
N ILE A 36 -0.59 31.97 -9.97
CA ILE A 36 0.61 31.26 -10.41
C ILE A 36 0.63 31.05 -11.94
N LEU A 37 0.98 32.12 -12.67
CA LEU A 37 1.49 32.01 -14.03
C LEU A 37 2.94 31.52 -13.92
N CYS A 38 3.09 30.22 -13.66
CA CYS A 38 4.33 29.53 -13.99
C CYS A 38 4.44 29.52 -15.51
N SER A 39 5.24 30.46 -16.01
CA SER A 39 5.88 30.52 -17.32
C SER A 39 5.71 29.26 -18.18
N LEU A 40 4.71 29.26 -19.06
CA LEU A 40 4.76 28.45 -20.28
C LEU A 40 5.82 29.07 -21.20
N GLY A 41 7.08 28.75 -20.90
CA GLY A 41 8.14 28.85 -21.89
C GLY A 41 7.84 27.84 -22.98
N THR A 42 7.49 28.32 -24.16
CA THR A 42 7.49 27.55 -25.40
C THR A 42 8.93 27.15 -25.71
N TYR A 43 9.38 26.04 -25.14
CA TYR A 43 10.63 25.40 -25.55
C TYR A 43 10.34 24.50 -26.73
N SER A 44 10.71 24.98 -27.91
CA SER A 44 10.84 24.20 -29.13
C SER A 44 11.68 22.94 -28.85
N LEU A 45 11.12 21.75 -29.09
CA LEU A 45 11.85 20.50 -29.02
C LEU A 45 12.91 20.48 -30.13
N SER A 46 14.17 20.58 -29.73
CA SER A 46 15.28 20.03 -30.50
C SER A 46 15.84 18.85 -29.73
N SER A 47 15.80 17.68 -30.36
CA SER A 47 16.31 16.44 -29.80
C SER A 47 17.84 16.49 -29.67
N SER A 48 18.35 16.29 -28.46
CA SER A 48 19.70 15.78 -28.27
C SER A 48 19.81 15.07 -26.92
N SER A 49 20.25 13.82 -27.02
CA SER A 49 20.58 12.84 -25.98
C SER A 49 21.44 13.35 -24.83
N GLY A 50 21.13 12.93 -23.60
CA GLY A 50 22.02 13.01 -22.44
C GLY A 50 21.25 12.82 -21.12
N GLY A 51 21.68 11.89 -20.26
CA GLY A 51 20.90 11.39 -19.13
C GLY A 51 20.61 12.38 -17.99
N GLY A 52 19.63 12.04 -17.15
CA GLY A 52 19.38 12.69 -15.86
C GLY A 52 17.89 12.90 -15.55
N PHE A 53 17.40 12.19 -14.53
CA PHE A 53 16.08 12.32 -13.87
C PHE A 53 14.86 12.37 -14.81
N GLY A 54 14.23 11.21 -15.00
CA GLY A 54 12.96 11.12 -15.74
C GLY A 54 11.90 12.03 -15.11
N THR A 55 11.38 12.96 -15.91
CA THR A 55 10.12 13.63 -15.61
C THR A 55 9.06 12.57 -15.32
N PRO A 56 8.21 12.72 -14.29
CA PRO A 56 7.10 11.78 -14.10
C PRO A 56 6.33 11.68 -15.40
N ASP A 57 6.10 10.45 -15.87
CA ASP A 57 5.18 10.23 -16.97
C ASP A 57 3.85 10.92 -16.62
N ALA A 58 3.24 11.60 -17.59
CA ALA A 58 2.00 12.36 -17.36
C ALA A 58 0.91 11.47 -16.73
N SER A 59 0.94 10.16 -17.02
CA SER A 59 0.10 9.13 -16.41
C SER A 59 0.31 8.96 -14.89
N THR A 60 1.56 9.02 -14.42
CA THR A 60 1.93 8.89 -13.01
C THR A 60 1.51 10.12 -12.21
N GLY A 61 1.71 11.32 -12.78
CA GLY A 61 1.25 12.56 -12.17
C GLY A 61 -0.28 12.60 -12.02
N ALA A 62 -1.01 12.14 -13.04
CA ALA A 62 -2.46 12.04 -13.02
C ALA A 62 -2.95 11.06 -11.94
N GLN A 63 -2.38 9.85 -11.86
CA GLN A 63 -2.75 8.85 -10.86
C GLN A 63 -2.59 9.36 -9.42
N LEU A 64 -1.50 10.07 -9.13
CA LEU A 64 -1.28 10.65 -7.81
C LEU A 64 -2.29 11.76 -7.50
N ALA A 65 -2.58 12.63 -8.48
CA ALA A 65 -3.56 13.70 -8.31
C ALA A 65 -4.98 13.15 -8.05
N GLU A 66 -5.40 12.13 -8.80
CA GLU A 66 -6.67 11.44 -8.59
C GLU A 66 -6.74 10.78 -7.21
N THR A 67 -5.64 10.15 -6.78
CA THR A 67 -5.55 9.54 -5.44
C THR A 67 -5.70 10.58 -4.33
N VAL A 68 -5.02 11.73 -4.45
CA VAL A 68 -5.14 12.83 -3.50
C VAL A 68 -6.57 13.37 -3.48
N LEU A 69 -7.17 13.57 -4.66
CA LEU A 69 -8.56 14.02 -4.78
C LEU A 69 -9.50 13.04 -4.05
N HIS A 70 -9.41 11.74 -4.33
CA HIS A 70 -10.23 10.70 -3.71
C HIS A 70 -10.18 10.75 -2.18
N TYR A 71 -9.00 10.75 -1.57
CA TYR A 71 -8.88 10.76 -0.10
C TYR A 71 -9.16 12.13 0.52
N ALA A 72 -9.02 13.23 -0.22
CA ALA A 72 -9.31 14.57 0.28
C ALA A 72 -10.80 14.92 0.22
N THR A 73 -11.57 14.30 -0.68
CA THR A 73 -12.98 14.67 -0.92
C THR A 73 -13.98 13.59 -0.55
N THR A 74 -13.54 12.41 -0.08
CA THR A 74 -14.43 11.35 0.40
C THR A 74 -14.28 11.12 1.91
N GLY A 75 -15.23 10.40 2.51
CA GLY A 75 -15.12 9.92 3.89
C GLY A 75 -14.28 8.63 4.03
N VAL A 76 -13.67 8.16 2.95
CA VAL A 76 -12.90 6.90 2.91
C VAL A 76 -11.51 7.16 3.47
N THR A 77 -11.09 6.35 4.44
CA THR A 77 -9.74 6.42 5.01
C THR A 77 -9.06 5.06 4.96
N PRO A 78 -7.74 5.00 4.69
CA PRO A 78 -6.96 3.78 4.86
C PRO A 78 -7.13 3.15 6.25
N GLN A 79 -7.12 1.82 6.33
CA GLN A 79 -7.26 1.07 7.59
C GLN A 79 -6.02 1.21 8.48
N GLN A 80 -4.84 1.33 7.86
CA GLN A 80 -3.58 1.49 8.57
C GLN A 80 -3.41 2.93 9.05
N SER A 81 -2.87 3.10 10.25
CA SER A 81 -2.54 4.41 10.80
C SER A 81 -1.40 5.07 10.04
N ARG A 82 -1.28 6.40 10.11
CA ARG A 82 -0.18 7.14 9.45
C ARG A 82 1.22 6.61 9.80
N PRO A 83 1.56 6.28 11.07
CA PRO A 83 2.85 5.69 11.40
C PRO A 83 3.07 4.30 10.78
N GLU A 84 2.03 3.46 10.70
CA GLU A 84 2.09 2.16 10.02
C GLU A 84 2.33 2.36 8.52
N ILE A 85 1.54 3.21 7.86
CA ILE A 85 1.68 3.52 6.44
C ILE A 85 3.09 4.04 6.11
N ARG A 86 3.65 4.88 6.99
CA ARG A 86 4.96 5.49 6.78
C ARG A 86 6.06 4.46 6.60
N ILE A 87 5.98 3.32 7.28
CA ILE A 87 6.97 2.24 7.16
C ILE A 87 7.05 1.73 5.72
N SER A 88 5.92 1.35 5.14
CA SER A 88 5.85 0.82 3.77
C SER A 88 6.14 1.90 2.74
N PHE A 89 5.62 3.11 2.96
CA PHE A 89 5.87 4.27 2.11
C PHE A 89 7.36 4.60 1.98
N ASP A 90 8.12 4.61 3.08
CA ASP A 90 9.55 4.91 3.03
C ASP A 90 10.33 3.90 2.18
N VAL A 91 9.93 2.63 2.20
CA VAL A 91 10.55 1.58 1.35
C VAL A 91 10.13 1.76 -0.12
N LEU A 92 8.83 1.96 -0.38
CA LEU A 92 8.31 2.22 -1.72
C LEU A 92 8.98 3.44 -2.36
N ARG A 93 9.17 4.53 -1.60
CA ARG A 93 9.84 5.73 -2.08
C ARG A 93 11.31 5.50 -2.43
N GLN A 94 11.99 4.59 -1.74
CA GLN A 94 13.40 4.28 -1.97
C GLN A 94 13.62 3.27 -3.10
N ARG A 95 12.66 2.37 -3.33
CA ARG A 95 12.79 1.25 -4.27
C ARG A 95 11.91 1.33 -5.50
N GLY A 96 10.88 2.18 -5.48
CA GLY A 96 9.91 2.31 -6.55
C GLY A 96 10.51 2.94 -7.81
N PRO A 97 9.95 2.63 -8.99
CA PRO A 97 8.88 1.67 -9.23
C PRO A 97 9.35 0.20 -9.07
N CYS A 98 8.51 -0.66 -8.49
CA CYS A 98 8.88 -2.04 -8.18
C CYS A 98 7.72 -3.04 -8.34
N ASN A 99 8.00 -4.33 -8.12
CA ASN A 99 6.99 -5.38 -8.05
C ASN A 99 6.41 -5.49 -6.64
N PHE A 100 5.18 -5.01 -6.47
CA PHE A 100 4.48 -4.97 -5.17
C PHE A 100 3.26 -5.90 -5.14
N LEU A 101 3.33 -6.96 -4.34
CA LEU A 101 2.20 -7.86 -4.09
C LEU A 101 1.47 -7.42 -2.82
N VAL A 102 0.15 -7.34 -2.86
CA VAL A 102 -0.68 -7.06 -1.70
C VAL A 102 -1.68 -8.19 -1.53
N PHE A 103 -1.58 -8.92 -0.43
CA PHE A 103 -2.68 -9.75 0.05
C PHE A 103 -3.66 -8.83 0.77
N GLY A 104 -4.80 -8.58 0.14
CA GLY A 104 -5.84 -7.66 0.56
C GLY A 104 -6.19 -6.67 -0.53
N LEU A 105 -7.48 -6.34 -0.63
CA LEU A 105 -7.98 -5.23 -1.43
C LEU A 105 -8.90 -4.39 -0.53
N GLY A 106 -8.83 -3.08 -0.61
CA GLY A 106 -9.64 -2.22 0.25
C GLY A 106 -9.34 -0.74 0.09
N HIS A 107 -9.71 0.03 1.13
CA HIS A 107 -9.66 1.49 1.13
C HIS A 107 -8.25 2.07 1.00
N ASP A 108 -7.21 1.30 1.26
CA ASP A 108 -5.80 1.69 1.14
C ASP A 108 -5.19 1.33 -0.22
N SER A 109 -5.90 0.59 -1.06
CA SER A 109 -5.35 0.02 -2.30
C SER A 109 -5.04 1.08 -3.35
N LEU A 110 -5.86 2.15 -3.44
CA LEU A 110 -5.57 3.28 -4.31
C LEU A 110 -4.26 3.96 -3.92
N MET A 111 -4.09 4.24 -2.61
CA MET A 111 -2.85 4.78 -2.05
C MET A 111 -1.64 3.88 -2.36
N TRP A 112 -1.76 2.56 -2.15
CA TRP A 112 -0.67 1.62 -2.45
C TRP A 112 -0.28 1.60 -3.93
N SER A 113 -1.26 1.67 -4.83
CA SER A 113 -1.01 1.77 -6.26
C SER A 113 -0.28 3.07 -6.61
N ALA A 114 -0.73 4.21 -6.06
CA ALA A 114 -0.14 5.51 -6.32
C ALA A 114 1.28 5.67 -5.75
N PHE A 115 1.56 5.09 -4.57
CA PHE A 115 2.92 5.08 -4.01
C PHE A 115 3.91 4.27 -4.85
N ASN A 116 3.42 3.34 -5.66
CA ASN A 116 4.22 2.53 -6.58
C ASN A 116 3.90 2.88 -8.05
N ALA A 117 3.55 4.13 -8.34
CA ALA A 117 3.23 4.56 -9.70
C ALA A 117 4.38 4.28 -10.67
N GLY A 118 4.05 3.80 -11.86
CA GLY A 118 5.01 3.28 -12.85
C GLY A 118 5.54 1.87 -12.55
N GLY A 119 5.27 1.33 -11.36
CA GLY A 119 5.58 -0.05 -10.98
C GLY A 119 4.41 -0.99 -11.20
N THR A 120 4.57 -2.23 -10.75
CA THR A 120 3.48 -3.21 -10.81
C THR A 120 2.97 -3.56 -9.42
N THR A 121 1.75 -3.11 -9.12
CA THR A 121 1.01 -3.47 -7.91
C THR A 121 -0.11 -4.46 -8.24
N LEU A 122 -0.17 -5.60 -7.53
CA LEU A 122 -1.22 -6.61 -7.67
C LEU A 122 -1.88 -6.89 -6.33
N PHE A 123 -3.21 -6.83 -6.27
CA PHE A 123 -4.01 -7.11 -5.08
C PHE A 123 -4.66 -8.49 -5.17
N LEU A 124 -4.58 -9.29 -4.11
CA LEU A 124 -5.22 -10.59 -3.98
C LEU A 124 -6.28 -10.52 -2.89
N GLU A 125 -7.52 -10.89 -3.19
CA GLU A 125 -8.66 -10.76 -2.26
C GLU A 125 -9.51 -12.04 -2.26
N GLU A 126 -10.01 -12.47 -1.10
CA GLU A 126 -10.84 -13.67 -1.00
C GLU A 126 -12.28 -13.52 -1.50
N ASP A 127 -12.86 -12.32 -1.37
CA ASP A 127 -14.29 -12.12 -1.61
C ASP A 127 -14.55 -11.50 -2.99
N PRO A 128 -15.11 -12.26 -3.94
CA PRO A 128 -15.40 -11.75 -5.28
C PRO A 128 -16.40 -10.58 -5.26
N LYS A 129 -17.32 -10.54 -4.30
CA LYS A 129 -18.26 -9.41 -4.19
C LYS A 129 -17.53 -8.16 -3.72
N TRP A 130 -16.60 -8.31 -2.77
CA TRP A 130 -15.77 -7.20 -2.32
C TRP A 130 -14.88 -6.65 -3.45
N VAL A 131 -14.25 -7.52 -4.24
CA VAL A 131 -13.51 -7.12 -5.44
C VAL A 131 -14.38 -6.31 -6.39
N GLN A 132 -15.58 -6.79 -6.70
CA GLN A 132 -16.50 -6.05 -7.56
C GLN A 132 -16.92 -4.71 -6.97
N THR A 133 -17.15 -4.64 -5.65
CA THR A 133 -17.51 -3.39 -4.98
C THR A 133 -16.38 -2.37 -5.06
N VAL A 134 -15.15 -2.77 -4.75
CA VAL A 134 -13.99 -1.86 -4.79
C VAL A 134 -13.69 -1.41 -6.22
N LEU A 135 -13.77 -2.29 -7.22
CA LEU A 135 -13.44 -1.92 -8.60
C LEU A 135 -14.56 -1.18 -9.35
N LYS A 136 -15.74 -0.98 -8.73
CA LYS A 136 -16.84 -0.19 -9.31
C LYS A 136 -16.68 1.32 -9.14
N ASP A 137 -15.86 1.75 -8.18
CA ASP A 137 -15.59 3.17 -7.93
C ASP A 137 -14.64 3.72 -9.02
N ASP A 138 -14.96 4.89 -9.55
CA ASP A 138 -14.20 5.54 -10.63
C ASP A 138 -12.73 5.76 -10.27
N ALA A 139 -12.39 5.96 -8.98
CA ALA A 139 -11.01 6.15 -8.56
C ALA A 139 -10.20 4.85 -8.55
N THR A 140 -10.85 3.69 -8.45
CA THR A 140 -10.21 2.38 -8.22
C THR A 140 -10.45 1.37 -9.33
N HIS A 141 -11.21 1.70 -10.37
CA HIS A 141 -11.50 0.81 -11.50
C HIS A 141 -10.24 0.31 -12.24
N THR A 142 -9.14 1.05 -12.17
CA THR A 142 -7.84 0.70 -12.78
C THR A 142 -6.98 -0.21 -11.91
N LEU A 143 -7.38 -0.50 -10.66
CA LEU A 143 -6.61 -1.36 -9.78
C LEU A 143 -6.56 -2.79 -10.30
N ARG A 144 -5.36 -3.38 -10.28
CA ARG A 144 -5.14 -4.77 -10.66
C ARG A 144 -5.42 -5.68 -9.49
N ALA A 145 -6.64 -6.20 -9.40
CA ALA A 145 -7.03 -7.14 -8.37
C ALA A 145 -7.39 -8.53 -8.95
N LYS A 146 -7.15 -9.58 -8.16
CA LYS A 146 -7.56 -10.95 -8.46
C LYS A 146 -8.26 -11.57 -7.25
N THR A 147 -9.40 -12.19 -7.49
CA THR A 147 -10.03 -13.03 -6.47
C THR A 147 -9.27 -14.33 -6.34
N VAL A 148 -8.91 -14.72 -5.11
CA VAL A 148 -8.18 -15.96 -4.81
C VAL A 148 -8.86 -16.74 -3.69
N ARG A 149 -8.57 -18.03 -3.58
CA ARG A 149 -9.08 -18.88 -2.50
C ARG A 149 -7.99 -19.15 -1.48
N TYR A 150 -8.28 -18.90 -0.20
CA TYR A 150 -7.43 -19.33 0.91
C TYR A 150 -7.99 -20.64 1.49
N PRO A 151 -7.23 -21.74 1.46
CA PRO A 151 -7.76 -23.07 1.82
C PRO A 151 -7.73 -23.34 3.33
N THR A 152 -7.11 -22.48 4.14
CA THR A 152 -6.96 -22.65 5.59
C THR A 152 -7.92 -21.75 6.35
N GLN A 153 -8.31 -22.16 7.56
CA GLN A 153 -9.13 -21.39 8.47
C GLN A 153 -8.35 -21.02 9.73
N LEU A 154 -8.69 -19.89 10.35
CA LEU A 154 -8.00 -19.38 11.54
C LEU A 154 -7.88 -20.43 12.66
N GLN A 155 -8.95 -21.19 12.91
CA GLN A 155 -8.98 -22.25 13.93
C GLN A 155 -7.97 -23.38 13.70
N GLN A 156 -7.45 -23.54 12.48
CA GLN A 156 -6.48 -24.56 12.12
C GLN A 156 -5.03 -24.13 12.43
N ALA A 157 -4.79 -22.90 12.90
CA ALA A 157 -3.45 -22.34 13.09
C ALA A 157 -2.51 -23.24 13.90
N ASP A 158 -2.95 -23.73 15.06
CA ASP A 158 -2.12 -24.56 15.94
C ASP A 158 -1.87 -25.97 15.37
N GLU A 159 -2.81 -26.50 14.59
CA GLU A 159 -2.61 -27.77 13.88
C GLU A 159 -1.57 -27.62 12.76
N LEU A 160 -1.70 -26.56 11.95
CA LEU A 160 -0.79 -26.27 10.83
C LEU A 160 0.65 -26.08 11.31
N LEU A 161 0.87 -25.37 12.41
CA LEU A 161 2.22 -25.21 13.01
C LEU A 161 2.81 -26.53 13.52
N ARG A 162 1.97 -27.43 14.03
CA ARG A 162 2.43 -28.74 14.51
C ARG A 162 2.77 -29.68 13.36
N SER A 163 1.99 -29.68 12.28
CA SER A 163 2.10 -30.67 11.22
C SER A 163 3.01 -30.28 10.06
N TYR A 164 3.29 -28.98 9.82
CA TYR A 164 4.01 -28.59 8.60
C TYR A 164 5.43 -29.19 8.51
N ARG A 165 6.10 -29.39 9.66
CA ARG A 165 7.46 -29.94 9.72
C ARG A 165 7.55 -31.40 9.29
N SER A 166 6.45 -32.15 9.31
CA SER A 166 6.42 -33.54 8.83
C SER A 166 6.20 -33.66 7.33
N GLU A 167 5.94 -32.55 6.62
CA GLU A 167 5.80 -32.52 5.17
C GLU A 167 7.09 -31.91 4.56
N PRO A 168 7.98 -32.71 3.95
CA PRO A 168 9.24 -32.21 3.40
C PRO A 168 9.03 -31.12 2.33
N LYS A 169 7.92 -31.13 1.59
CA LYS A 169 7.59 -30.08 0.60
C LYS A 169 7.13 -28.77 1.24
N CYS A 170 6.95 -28.71 2.56
CA CYS A 170 6.76 -27.47 3.31
C CYS A 170 8.07 -26.84 3.80
N LEU A 171 9.21 -27.53 3.69
CA LEU A 171 10.47 -27.13 4.31
C LEU A 171 11.51 -26.67 3.28
N PRO A 172 12.28 -25.61 3.57
CA PRO A 172 13.47 -25.29 2.78
C PRO A 172 14.49 -26.45 2.80
N PRO A 173 15.26 -26.66 1.73
CA PRO A 173 15.27 -25.92 0.46
C PRO A 173 14.19 -26.39 -0.54
N GLY A 174 13.37 -27.38 -0.19
CA GLY A 174 12.39 -28.01 -1.08
C GLY A 174 11.02 -27.33 -1.13
N ALA A 175 10.81 -26.25 -0.38
CA ALA A 175 9.53 -25.55 -0.30
C ALA A 175 9.19 -24.83 -1.62
N PHE A 176 7.99 -25.09 -2.15
CA PHE A 176 7.43 -24.42 -3.34
C PHE A 176 5.92 -24.19 -3.16
N LEU A 177 5.35 -23.31 -3.99
CA LEU A 177 3.93 -22.92 -3.87
C LEU A 177 3.06 -23.57 -4.95
N LYS A 178 3.27 -23.22 -6.23
CA LYS A 178 2.43 -23.65 -7.35
C LYS A 178 2.23 -25.16 -7.36
N GLY A 179 0.98 -25.61 -7.25
CA GLY A 179 0.60 -27.03 -7.27
C GLY A 179 0.99 -27.84 -6.01
N ASN A 180 1.54 -27.22 -4.96
CA ASN A 180 1.94 -27.92 -3.74
C ASN A 180 0.73 -28.22 -2.84
N ARG A 181 -0.05 -29.25 -3.20
CA ARG A 181 -1.20 -29.69 -2.39
C ARG A 181 -0.82 -30.54 -1.17
N GLY A 182 0.42 -31.01 -1.09
CA GLY A 182 0.93 -31.73 0.10
C GLY A 182 1.14 -30.79 1.28
N CYS A 183 1.63 -29.58 1.01
CA CYS A 183 1.79 -28.56 2.04
C CYS A 183 0.51 -27.74 2.25
N ARG A 184 -0.22 -27.97 3.34
CA ARG A 184 -1.46 -27.23 3.67
C ARG A 184 -1.29 -25.72 3.79
N LEU A 185 -0.07 -25.24 4.07
CA LEU A 185 0.25 -23.82 4.16
C LEU A 185 0.52 -23.17 2.79
N ALA A 186 0.85 -23.96 1.77
CA ALA A 186 1.15 -23.43 0.45
C ALA A 186 -0.14 -22.96 -0.24
N LEU A 187 -0.17 -21.70 -0.66
CA LEU A 187 -1.19 -21.21 -1.58
C LEU A 187 -0.88 -21.73 -2.98
N ALA A 188 -1.43 -22.91 -3.29
CA ALA A 188 -1.05 -23.71 -4.47
C ALA A 188 -1.78 -23.35 -5.76
N ASP A 189 -2.84 -22.53 -5.68
CA ASP A 189 -3.75 -22.18 -6.78
C ASP A 189 -3.91 -20.66 -6.97
N LEU A 190 -2.83 -19.89 -6.75
CA LEU A 190 -2.80 -18.46 -7.06
C LEU A 190 -2.70 -18.23 -8.58
N PRO A 191 -3.04 -17.02 -9.07
CA PRO A 191 -2.84 -16.66 -10.47
C PRO A 191 -1.38 -16.85 -10.91
N GLU A 192 -1.17 -17.26 -12.16
CA GLU A 192 0.16 -17.57 -12.71
C GLU A 192 1.17 -16.43 -12.50
N GLU A 193 0.74 -15.19 -12.71
CA GLU A 193 1.55 -13.99 -12.49
C GLU A 193 2.19 -13.94 -11.09
N VAL A 194 1.51 -14.47 -10.07
CA VAL A 194 2.04 -14.49 -8.70
C VAL A 194 3.25 -15.39 -8.57
N TYR A 195 3.30 -16.49 -9.32
CA TYR A 195 4.39 -17.46 -9.28
C TYR A 195 5.55 -17.09 -10.20
N GLU A 196 5.26 -16.50 -11.36
CA GLU A 196 6.27 -16.16 -12.36
C GLU A 196 7.03 -14.88 -12.02
N ARG A 197 6.39 -13.97 -11.27
CA ARG A 197 6.99 -12.69 -10.91
C ARG A 197 7.78 -12.75 -9.61
N GLU A 198 8.93 -12.08 -9.62
CA GLU A 198 9.70 -11.82 -8.41
C GLU A 198 9.20 -10.54 -7.74
N TRP A 199 8.83 -10.65 -6.46
CA TRP A 199 8.24 -9.56 -5.70
C TRP A 199 9.29 -8.86 -4.84
N ASP A 200 9.47 -7.56 -5.09
CA ASP A 200 10.34 -6.70 -4.28
C ASP A 200 9.72 -6.42 -2.92
N LEU A 201 8.41 -6.17 -2.93
CA LEU A 201 7.62 -5.85 -1.75
C LEU A 201 6.39 -6.76 -1.69
N ILE A 202 6.05 -7.22 -0.49
CA ILE A 202 4.85 -7.98 -0.19
C ILE A 202 4.17 -7.38 1.03
N MET A 203 2.94 -6.89 0.89
CA MET A 203 2.07 -6.49 2.01
C MET A 203 1.10 -7.63 2.31
N ILE A 204 1.03 -8.05 3.57
CA ILE A 204 0.10 -9.06 4.05
C ILE A 204 -0.91 -8.34 4.95
N ASP A 205 -2.02 -7.92 4.34
CA ASP A 205 -3.16 -7.29 5.02
C ASP A 205 -4.49 -8.06 4.82
N ALA A 206 -4.40 -9.30 4.36
CA ALA A 206 -5.52 -10.22 4.21
C ALA A 206 -4.98 -11.66 4.16
N PRO A 207 -5.84 -12.68 4.30
CA PRO A 207 -7.30 -12.63 4.48
C PRO A 207 -7.75 -12.09 5.85
N ARG A 208 -9.07 -11.90 5.99
CA ARG A 208 -9.76 -11.29 7.15
C ARG A 208 -9.34 -11.78 8.53
N GLY A 209 -9.28 -13.10 8.75
CA GLY A 209 -8.80 -13.72 9.99
C GLY A 209 -9.42 -13.26 11.31
N TYR A 210 -10.68 -12.79 11.34
CA TYR A 210 -11.32 -12.26 12.56
C TYR A 210 -12.35 -13.21 13.23
N PHE A 211 -12.62 -14.39 12.67
CA PHE A 211 -13.39 -15.47 13.29
C PHE A 211 -12.80 -16.85 12.94
N ASN A 212 -13.16 -17.87 13.71
CA ASN A 212 -12.54 -19.20 13.66
C ASN A 212 -12.57 -19.86 12.28
N GLU A 213 -13.71 -19.79 11.59
CA GLU A 213 -13.93 -20.38 10.28
C GLU A 213 -13.45 -19.48 9.14
N ALA A 214 -13.05 -18.24 9.43
CA ALA A 214 -12.54 -17.31 8.44
C ALA A 214 -11.18 -17.79 7.92
N PRO A 215 -10.85 -17.48 6.64
CA PRO A 215 -9.49 -17.63 6.19
C PRO A 215 -8.54 -16.76 7.01
N GLY A 216 -7.45 -17.36 7.48
CA GLY A 216 -6.41 -16.70 8.29
C GLY A 216 -5.13 -16.42 7.48
N ARG A 217 -4.27 -15.53 7.99
CA ARG A 217 -3.05 -15.07 7.29
C ARG A 217 -1.92 -16.10 7.23
N MET A 218 -2.09 -17.29 7.83
CA MET A 218 -1.08 -18.36 7.88
C MET A 218 -0.50 -18.70 6.50
N GLY A 219 -1.37 -18.96 5.52
CA GLY A 219 -0.94 -19.32 4.16
C GLY A 219 -0.28 -18.15 3.41
N ALA A 220 -0.73 -16.92 3.63
CA ALA A 220 -0.13 -15.72 3.04
C ALA A 220 1.27 -15.46 3.61
N ILE A 221 1.44 -15.57 4.93
CA ILE A 221 2.73 -15.44 5.63
C ILE A 221 3.72 -16.51 5.14
N TYR A 222 3.30 -17.77 5.12
CA TYR A 222 4.12 -18.86 4.60
C TYR A 222 4.50 -18.64 3.13
N SER A 223 3.54 -18.24 2.30
CA SER A 223 3.77 -18.01 0.87
C SER A 223 4.73 -16.85 0.62
N ALA A 224 4.63 -15.76 1.38
CA ALA A 224 5.57 -14.65 1.32
C ALA A 224 6.99 -15.08 1.68
N ALA A 225 7.15 -15.91 2.71
CA ALA A 225 8.45 -16.47 3.08
C ALA A 225 9.06 -17.33 1.96
N VAL A 226 8.27 -18.22 1.35
CA VAL A 226 8.73 -19.05 0.23
C VAL A 226 9.08 -18.20 -0.99
N MET A 227 8.25 -17.21 -1.34
CA MET A 227 8.53 -16.30 -2.47
C MET A 227 9.81 -15.49 -2.26
N ALA A 228 10.00 -14.90 -1.07
CA ALA A 228 11.19 -14.12 -0.74
C ALA A 228 12.47 -14.96 -0.82
N ARG A 229 12.45 -16.17 -0.23
CA ARG A 229 13.61 -17.07 -0.21
C ARG A 229 13.95 -17.64 -1.58
N ASN A 230 12.94 -17.95 -2.40
CA ASN A 230 13.13 -18.55 -3.72
C ASN A 230 13.37 -17.53 -4.83
N ARG A 231 13.42 -16.23 -4.51
CA ARG A 231 13.81 -15.18 -5.44
C ARG A 231 15.17 -15.50 -6.07
N ARG A 232 15.27 -15.33 -7.39
CA ARG A 232 16.44 -15.60 -8.22
C ARG A 232 17.21 -14.33 -8.58
N GLY A 233 16.49 -13.23 -8.80
CA GLY A 233 17.07 -11.91 -9.02
C GLY A 233 17.76 -11.33 -7.79
N GLU A 234 18.45 -10.21 -7.97
CA GLU A 234 19.21 -9.54 -6.92
C GLU A 234 18.30 -8.84 -5.89
N GLY A 235 18.78 -8.80 -4.65
CA GLY A 235 18.23 -7.96 -3.59
C GLY A 235 17.13 -8.62 -2.75
N ASP A 236 17.05 -8.14 -1.51
CA ASP A 236 16.09 -8.63 -0.52
C ASP A 236 14.64 -8.32 -0.90
N THR A 237 13.72 -9.19 -0.47
CA THR A 237 12.28 -8.93 -0.48
C THR A 237 11.86 -8.28 0.83
N HIS A 238 11.11 -7.19 0.74
CA HIS A 238 10.54 -6.49 1.89
C HIS A 238 9.13 -7.02 2.15
N VAL A 239 8.89 -7.63 3.32
CA VAL A 239 7.58 -8.16 3.71
C VAL A 239 7.00 -7.32 4.83
N PHE A 240 5.79 -6.81 4.66
CA PHE A 240 5.04 -6.08 5.66
C PHE A 240 3.87 -6.93 6.12
N LEU A 241 3.78 -7.20 7.42
CA LEU A 241 2.69 -7.95 8.01
C LEU A 241 1.91 -7.03 8.94
N HIS A 242 0.61 -6.88 8.68
CA HIS A 242 -0.30 -6.14 9.53
C HIS A 242 -1.01 -7.06 10.54
N ASP A 243 -1.73 -6.49 11.51
CA ASP A 243 -2.42 -7.19 12.61
C ASP A 243 -1.51 -8.09 13.50
N VAL A 244 -0.25 -7.70 13.72
CA VAL A 244 0.71 -8.48 14.55
C VAL A 244 0.44 -8.42 16.06
N ASP A 245 -0.58 -7.69 16.49
CA ASP A 245 -1.17 -7.75 17.82
C ASP A 245 -1.93 -9.06 18.04
N ARG A 246 -2.38 -9.74 16.97
CA ARG A 246 -3.01 -11.05 17.02
C ARG A 246 -1.98 -12.18 17.17
N ARG A 247 -2.35 -13.21 17.95
CA ARG A 247 -1.46 -14.35 18.26
C ARG A 247 -0.99 -15.09 17.01
N VAL A 248 -1.90 -15.34 16.06
CA VAL A 248 -1.63 -16.19 14.89
C VAL A 248 -0.60 -15.51 13.98
N GLU A 249 -0.84 -14.27 13.60
CA GLU A 249 0.03 -13.44 12.77
C GLU A 249 1.43 -13.35 13.39
N LYS A 250 1.51 -13.04 14.69
CA LYS A 250 2.77 -12.96 15.42
C LYS A 250 3.55 -14.27 15.43
N THR A 251 2.86 -15.39 15.67
CA THR A 251 3.47 -16.72 15.75
C THR A 251 3.99 -17.16 14.39
N PHE A 252 3.17 -17.03 13.34
CA PHE A 252 3.54 -17.40 11.99
C PHE A 252 4.65 -16.50 11.42
N ALA A 253 4.65 -15.21 11.75
CA ALA A 253 5.74 -14.30 11.35
C ALA A 253 7.08 -14.73 11.95
N MET A 254 7.10 -15.06 13.23
CA MET A 254 8.33 -15.50 13.91
C MET A 254 8.83 -16.84 13.39
N GLU A 255 7.91 -17.73 12.99
CA GLU A 255 8.22 -19.04 12.43
C GLU A 255 8.74 -18.99 10.99
N PHE A 256 8.13 -18.16 10.12
CA PHE A 256 8.40 -18.20 8.67
C PHE A 256 9.17 -16.98 8.13
N LEU A 257 8.94 -15.79 8.70
CA LEU A 257 9.62 -14.54 8.28
C LEU A 257 10.88 -14.26 9.12
N CYS A 258 11.01 -14.93 10.26
CA CYS A 258 12.15 -14.91 11.17
C CYS A 258 12.46 -13.59 11.86
N LYS A 259 12.65 -13.66 13.18
CA LYS A 259 13.04 -12.50 14.00
C LYS A 259 14.33 -11.83 13.51
N ARG A 260 15.30 -12.59 12.99
CA ARG A 260 16.56 -12.06 12.46
C ARG A 260 16.38 -11.13 11.25
N TYR A 261 15.26 -11.23 10.55
CA TYR A 261 14.92 -10.38 9.40
C TYR A 261 13.94 -9.26 9.75
N LEU A 262 13.47 -9.18 11.00
CA LEU A 262 12.62 -8.08 11.45
C LEU A 262 13.44 -6.78 11.52
N VAL A 263 13.08 -5.81 10.69
CA VAL A 263 13.75 -4.51 10.61
C VAL A 263 13.18 -3.53 11.62
N LYS A 264 11.85 -3.39 11.64
CA LYS A 264 11.13 -2.48 12.55
C LYS A 264 9.65 -2.87 12.67
N GLY A 265 9.01 -2.39 13.72
CA GLY A 265 7.57 -2.50 13.93
C GLY A 265 6.98 -1.21 14.48
N THR A 266 5.73 -0.91 14.15
CA THR A 266 4.98 0.24 14.69
C THR A 266 3.50 -0.09 14.67
N GLY A 267 2.79 0.22 15.76
CA GLY A 267 1.38 -0.17 15.90
C GLY A 267 1.23 -1.69 15.73
N ARG A 268 0.41 -2.08 14.76
CA ARG A 268 0.11 -3.46 14.37
C ARG A 268 0.88 -3.93 13.13
N LEU A 269 1.80 -3.10 12.61
CA LEU A 269 2.59 -3.44 11.43
C LEU A 269 4.02 -3.83 11.81
N TRP A 270 4.49 -4.96 11.26
CA TRP A 270 5.90 -5.35 11.25
C TRP A 270 6.47 -5.35 9.84
N HIS A 271 7.73 -4.93 9.71
CA HIS A 271 8.50 -4.93 8.47
C HIS A 271 9.69 -5.87 8.57
N PHE A 272 9.75 -6.84 7.67
CA PHE A 272 10.85 -7.78 7.48
C PHE A 272 11.61 -7.49 6.19
N ARG A 273 12.92 -7.74 6.19
CA ARG A 273 13.78 -7.71 5.00
C ARG A 273 14.44 -9.07 4.85
N ILE A 274 13.94 -9.88 3.92
CA ILE A 274 14.29 -11.29 3.78
C ILE A 274 15.21 -11.45 2.56
N PRO A 275 16.46 -11.92 2.75
CA PRO A 275 17.37 -12.21 1.66
C PRO A 275 16.95 -13.47 0.88
N SER A 276 17.38 -13.57 -0.37
CA SER A 276 17.23 -14.79 -1.15
C SER A 276 18.13 -15.91 -0.60
N VAL A 277 17.82 -17.17 -0.89
CA VAL A 277 18.69 -18.31 -0.52
C VAL A 277 20.07 -18.20 -1.18
N ARG A 278 20.19 -17.55 -2.34
CA ARG A 278 21.48 -17.31 -3.01
C ARG A 278 22.36 -16.38 -2.19
N ASP A 279 21.77 -15.32 -1.64
CA ASP A 279 22.47 -14.33 -0.81
C ASP A 279 22.77 -14.86 0.60
N GLU A 280 21.88 -15.69 1.16
CA GLU A 280 22.11 -16.35 2.46
C GLU A 280 23.23 -17.41 2.41
N ALA A 281 23.30 -18.20 1.33
CA ALA A 281 24.28 -19.28 1.21
C ALA A 281 25.73 -18.75 1.12
N ALA A 282 25.91 -17.48 0.75
CA ALA A 282 27.20 -16.80 0.83
C ALA A 282 27.64 -16.50 2.29
N ASN A 283 26.72 -16.53 3.26
CA ASN A 283 26.93 -16.02 4.62
C ASN A 283 26.63 -17.00 5.79
N SER A 284 26.11 -18.22 5.58
CA SER A 284 25.79 -19.13 6.72
C SER A 284 25.53 -20.60 6.35
N THR A 285 25.74 -21.51 7.31
CA THR A 285 25.31 -22.92 7.32
C THR A 285 23.78 -23.05 7.19
N ARG A 286 23.33 -23.97 6.31
CA ARG A 286 21.90 -24.24 6.05
C ARG A 286 21.23 -24.89 7.27
N THR A 287 20.30 -24.17 7.92
CA THR A 287 19.32 -24.78 8.82
C THR A 287 18.19 -25.40 7.99
N GLY A 288 17.64 -26.54 8.43
CA GLY A 288 16.52 -27.23 7.75
C GLY A 288 15.16 -26.54 7.88
N GLY A 289 15.13 -25.31 8.41
CA GLY A 289 13.93 -24.50 8.65
C GLY A 289 14.00 -23.15 7.96
N PHE A 290 12.95 -22.34 8.13
CA PHE A 290 12.94 -20.94 7.64
C PHE A 290 13.85 -20.05 8.47
N CYS A 291 13.84 -20.28 9.78
CA CYS A 291 14.76 -19.75 10.77
C CYS A 291 15.63 -20.93 11.25
#